data_AF-A0A922WXT2-F1
#
_entry.id   AF-A0A922WXT2-F1
#
_cell.length_a   1.000
_cell.length_b   1.000
_cell.length_c   1.000
_cell.angle_alpha   90.00
_cell.angle_beta   90.00
_cell.angle_gamma   90.00
#
_symmetry.space_group_name_H-M   'P 1'
#
loop_
_entity.id
_entity.type
_entity.pdbx_description
1 polymer ?
#
loop_
_entity_poly.entity_id
_entity_poly.type
_entity_poly.pdbx_seq_one_letter_code
_entity_poly.pdbx_strand_id
1 'polypeptide(L)'
;MLESSQRLAGAGTLTHALARKGEGEAAQEQYAAAMIGYLRRSVLAPPLTRERGHAIFVDRACVWLGDAACGMGSADQLQLRMRLLLGEALRLDAAGIILAHSHPSGICRPSHGDITATHQLVVVAQALDITLVDHLIFTSDAVYSMRAGGLL
;
A
#
# COMPACT_ATOMS: atom_id res chain seq x y z
N MET A 1 26.87 16.87 -2.69
CA MET A 1 25.65 17.64 -3.00
C MET A 1 24.64 16.70 -3.68
N LEU A 2 24.10 15.74 -2.92
CA LEU A 2 23.23 14.66 -3.41
C LEU A 2 21.92 14.68 -2.60
N GLU A 3 21.12 15.74 -2.77
CA GLU A 3 19.80 15.87 -2.14
C GLU A 3 18.79 16.32 -3.20
N SER A 4 18.24 15.41 -3.98
CA SER A 4 17.08 15.74 -4.86
C SER A 4 16.19 14.55 -5.24
N SER A 5 16.59 13.28 -5.05
CA SER A 5 15.85 12.15 -5.64
C SER A 5 14.84 11.44 -4.71
N GLN A 6 14.68 11.86 -3.44
CA GLN A 6 13.78 11.21 -2.48
C GLN A 6 12.44 11.94 -2.27
N ARG A 7 12.21 13.07 -2.93
CA ARG A 7 10.91 13.74 -2.92
C ARG A 7 10.09 13.26 -4.12
N LEU A 8 8.99 12.56 -3.85
CA LEU A 8 7.89 12.27 -4.80
C LEU A 8 8.21 11.37 -6.02
N ALA A 9 8.99 10.29 -5.86
CA ALA A 9 9.08 9.27 -6.92
C ALA A 9 7.79 8.43 -7.13
N GLY A 10 6.75 8.63 -6.30
CA GLY A 10 5.58 7.73 -6.26
C GLY A 10 4.28 8.25 -6.89
N ALA A 11 4.08 9.55 -7.05
CA ALA A 11 2.76 10.10 -7.42
C ALA A 11 2.30 9.66 -8.81
N GLY A 12 3.12 9.87 -9.86
CA GLY A 12 2.75 9.52 -11.23
C GLY A 12 2.51 8.02 -11.46
N THR A 13 3.28 7.14 -10.81
CA THR A 13 3.14 5.69 -10.94
C THR A 13 1.92 5.16 -10.18
N LEU A 14 1.61 5.74 -9.01
CA LEU A 14 0.40 5.40 -8.25
C LEU A 14 -0.87 5.85 -8.96
N THR A 15 -0.87 7.04 -9.56
CA THR A 15 -1.99 7.53 -10.39
C THR A 15 -2.31 6.53 -11.50
N HIS A 16 -1.28 5.96 -12.15
CA HIS A 16 -1.49 4.97 -13.21
C HIS A 16 -2.00 3.62 -12.70
N ALA A 17 -1.53 3.16 -11.53
CA ALA A 17 -2.00 1.92 -10.91
C ALA A 17 -3.45 2.01 -10.40
N LEU A 18 -3.90 3.24 -10.10
CA LEU A 18 -5.24 3.55 -9.58
C LEU A 18 -6.13 4.24 -10.63
N ALA A 19 -5.72 4.23 -11.89
CA ALA A 19 -6.36 4.98 -12.96
C ALA A 19 -7.80 4.51 -13.16
N ARG A 20 -8.75 5.40 -12.87
CA ARG A 20 -10.19 5.16 -13.06
C ARG A 20 -10.57 5.51 -14.49
N LYS A 21 -11.18 4.56 -15.22
CA LYS A 21 -11.61 4.76 -16.61
C LYS A 21 -12.59 5.93 -16.71
N GLY A 22 -12.31 6.88 -17.59
CA GLY A 22 -13.17 8.03 -17.87
C GLY A 22 -12.93 9.26 -16.98
N GLU A 23 -11.98 9.21 -16.05
CA GLU A 23 -11.56 10.39 -15.27
C GLU A 23 -10.34 11.06 -15.89
N GLY A 24 -10.29 12.40 -15.84
CA GLY A 24 -9.13 13.16 -16.29
C GLY A 24 -7.95 13.03 -15.33
N GLU A 25 -6.72 13.21 -15.84
CA GLU A 25 -5.47 13.04 -15.09
C GLU A 25 -5.46 13.81 -13.75
N ALA A 26 -5.94 15.06 -13.74
CA ALA A 26 -6.00 15.88 -12.52
C ALA A 26 -6.91 15.29 -11.43
N ALA A 27 -8.04 14.69 -11.81
CA ALA A 27 -8.94 14.04 -10.87
C ALA A 27 -8.34 12.75 -10.31
N GLN A 28 -7.65 11.99 -11.16
CA GLN A 28 -6.94 10.77 -10.75
C GLN A 28 -5.80 11.09 -9.77
N GLU A 29 -5.03 12.13 -10.03
CA GLU A 29 -3.95 12.55 -9.14
C GLU A 29 -4.49 13.07 -7.80
N GLN A 30 -5.59 13.81 -7.81
CA GLN A 30 -6.25 14.23 -6.58
C GLN A 30 -6.77 13.04 -5.76
N TYR A 31 -7.33 12.02 -6.42
CA TYR A 31 -7.77 10.78 -5.78
C TYR A 31 -6.60 10.02 -5.15
N ALA A 32 -5.51 9.83 -5.91
CA ALA A 32 -4.30 9.16 -5.43
C ALA A 32 -3.70 9.90 -4.23
N ALA A 33 -3.61 11.24 -4.29
CA ALA A 33 -3.13 12.06 -3.18
C ALA A 33 -4.00 11.93 -1.93
N ALA A 34 -5.33 11.94 -2.08
CA ALA A 34 -6.26 11.74 -0.97
C ALA A 34 -6.11 10.35 -0.33
N MET A 35 -5.97 9.31 -1.14
CA MET A 35 -5.76 7.94 -0.68
C MET A 35 -4.42 7.78 0.06
N ILE A 36 -3.32 8.30 -0.49
CA ILE A 36 -2.00 8.31 0.17
C ILE A 36 -2.08 9.06 1.50
N GLY A 37 -2.77 10.21 1.53
CA GLY A 37 -2.98 10.98 2.75
C GLY A 37 -3.78 10.22 3.80
N TYR A 38 -4.80 9.47 3.40
CA TYR A 38 -5.54 8.57 4.28
C TYR A 38 -4.64 7.47 4.83
N LEU A 39 -3.96 6.71 3.96
CA LEU A 39 -3.10 5.59 4.37
C LEU A 39 -2.02 6.05 5.33
N ARG A 40 -1.38 7.19 5.04
CA ARG A 40 -0.38 7.82 5.92
C ARG A 40 -0.92 8.01 7.33
N ARG A 41 -2.15 8.54 7.48
CA ARG A 41 -2.77 8.72 8.80
C ARG A 41 -3.08 7.39 9.49
N SER A 42 -3.52 6.38 8.74
CA SER A 42 -3.85 5.07 9.29
C SER A 42 -2.62 4.31 9.80
N VAL A 43 -1.51 4.32 9.05
CA VAL A 43 -0.30 3.55 9.41
C VAL A 43 0.66 4.30 10.33
N LEU A 44 0.62 5.64 10.37
CA LEU A 44 1.43 6.49 11.26
C LEU A 44 0.65 7.04 12.47
N ALA A 45 -0.42 6.36 12.89
CA ALA A 45 -1.14 6.75 14.10
C ALA A 45 -0.25 6.58 15.35
N PRO A 46 -0.08 7.63 16.20
CA PRO A 46 0.71 7.52 17.43
C PRO A 46 0.19 6.45 18.41
N PRO A 47 1.06 5.83 19.23
CA PRO A 47 2.51 6.01 19.25
C PRO A 47 3.21 5.32 18.06
N LEU A 48 4.23 5.98 17.52
CA LEU A 48 5.05 5.51 16.38
C LEU A 48 6.11 4.49 16.82
N THR A 49 5.73 3.51 17.63
CA THR A 49 6.68 2.53 18.21
C THR A 49 6.59 1.15 17.58
N ARG A 50 5.64 0.95 16.67
CA ARG A 50 5.35 -0.34 16.02
C ARG A 50 5.03 -0.12 14.56
N GLU A 51 5.44 -1.06 13.72
CA GLU A 51 4.94 -1.13 12.35
C GLU A 51 3.45 -1.45 12.36
N ARG A 52 2.69 -0.72 11.54
CA ARG A 52 1.25 -0.92 11.35
C ARG A 52 0.98 -1.16 9.89
N GLY A 53 0.19 -2.19 9.60
CA GLY A 53 -0.29 -2.51 8.26
C GLY A 53 -1.75 -2.11 8.09
N HIS A 54 -2.08 -1.50 6.96
CA HIS A 54 -3.43 -1.18 6.52
C HIS A 54 -3.62 -1.60 5.07
N ALA A 55 -4.83 -1.99 4.69
CA ALA A 55 -5.14 -2.32 3.31
C ALA A 55 -6.42 -1.61 2.87
N ILE A 56 -6.44 -1.18 1.61
CA ILE A 56 -7.65 -0.72 0.92
C ILE A 56 -8.03 -1.79 -0.10
N PHE A 57 -9.33 -2.07 -0.18
CA PHE A 57 -9.92 -3.00 -1.11
C PHE A 57 -10.66 -2.23 -2.20
N VAL A 58 -10.44 -2.61 -3.45
CA VAL A 58 -11.02 -1.93 -4.61
C VAL A 58 -11.68 -2.90 -5.58
N ASP A 59 -12.64 -2.40 -6.35
CA ASP A 59 -13.23 -3.13 -7.46
C ASP A 59 -12.34 -3.06 -8.73
N ARG A 60 -12.84 -3.63 -9.84
CA ARG A 60 -12.13 -3.63 -11.14
C ARG A 60 -11.95 -2.23 -11.75
N ALA A 61 -12.73 -1.25 -11.30
CA ALA A 61 -12.64 0.14 -11.72
C ALA A 61 -11.80 0.99 -10.75
N CYS A 62 -11.08 0.34 -9.82
CA CYS A 62 -10.31 0.99 -8.74
C CYS A 62 -11.17 1.88 -7.83
N VAL A 63 -12.45 1.56 -7.67
CA VAL A 63 -13.32 2.22 -6.70
C VAL A 63 -13.12 1.56 -5.34
N TRP A 64 -12.95 2.38 -4.31
CA TRP A 64 -12.81 1.95 -2.92
C TRP A 64 -14.07 1.23 -2.43
N LEU A 65 -13.92 -0.02 -2.02
CA LEU A 65 -14.98 -0.87 -1.46
C LEU A 65 -14.96 -0.90 0.07
N GLY A 66 -13.76 -0.88 0.65
CA GLY A 66 -13.56 -0.85 2.10
C GLY A 66 -12.07 -0.86 2.44
N ASP A 67 -11.77 -0.91 3.73
CA ASP A 67 -10.40 -0.95 4.23
C ASP A 67 -10.32 -1.71 5.55
N ALA A 68 -9.14 -2.21 5.88
CA ALA A 68 -8.90 -2.91 7.13
C ALA A 68 -7.45 -2.82 7.60
N ALA A 69 -7.26 -2.77 8.92
CA ALA A 69 -5.95 -3.01 9.51
C ALA A 69 -5.54 -4.47 9.27
N CYS A 70 -4.37 -4.68 8.67
CA CYS A 70 -3.92 -5.99 8.19
C CYS A 70 -2.66 -6.52 8.90
N GLY A 71 -2.11 -5.76 9.84
CA GLY A 71 -1.01 -6.23 10.68
C GLY A 71 -0.60 -5.21 11.74
N MET A 72 0.03 -5.72 12.79
CA MET A 72 0.83 -4.92 13.72
C MET A 72 2.08 -5.71 14.03
N GLY A 73 3.23 -5.05 13.94
CA GLY A 73 4.55 -5.65 14.05
C GLY A 73 5.34 -5.16 15.26
N SER A 74 6.58 -5.63 15.33
CA SER A 74 7.64 -4.97 16.09
C SER A 74 8.13 -3.73 15.32
N ALA A 75 9.25 -3.14 15.70
CA ALA A 75 9.85 -2.05 14.91
C ALA A 75 10.52 -2.53 13.62
N ASP A 76 10.79 -3.84 13.50
CA ASP A 76 11.64 -4.41 12.44
C ASP A 76 10.89 -5.33 11.47
N GLN A 77 9.65 -5.73 11.78
CA GLN A 77 8.87 -6.58 10.89
C GLN A 77 7.37 -6.54 11.15
N LEU A 78 6.61 -6.28 10.08
CA LEU A 78 5.18 -6.44 10.01
C LEU A 78 4.83 -7.91 9.79
N GLN A 79 4.04 -8.47 10.70
CA GLN A 79 3.39 -9.74 10.45
C GLN A 79 2.03 -9.49 9.78
N LEU A 80 2.00 -9.69 8.46
CA LEU A 80 0.77 -9.59 7.69
C LEU A 80 -0.18 -10.72 8.04
N ARG A 81 -1.40 -10.38 8.48
CA ARG A 81 -2.46 -11.36 8.77
C ARG A 81 -3.15 -11.77 7.46
N MET A 82 -2.43 -12.49 6.58
CA MET A 82 -2.89 -12.88 5.23
C MET A 82 -4.32 -13.42 5.21
N ARG A 83 -4.66 -14.35 6.11
CA ARG A 83 -6.00 -14.96 6.15
C ARG A 83 -7.11 -13.95 6.40
N LEU A 84 -6.87 -12.96 7.26
CA LEU A 84 -7.86 -11.91 7.53
C LEU A 84 -7.92 -10.92 6.36
N LEU A 85 -6.77 -10.53 5.82
CA LEU A 85 -6.68 -9.65 4.66
C LEU A 85 -7.46 -10.20 3.46
N LEU A 86 -7.20 -11.45 3.10
CA LEU A 86 -7.87 -12.11 1.98
C LEU A 86 -9.33 -12.42 2.28
N GLY A 87 -9.66 -12.80 3.52
CA GLY A 87 -11.05 -12.99 3.93
C GLY A 87 -11.88 -11.72 3.77
N GLU A 88 -11.31 -10.56 4.11
CA GLU A 88 -11.98 -9.27 3.95
C GLU A 88 -12.09 -8.87 2.47
N ALA A 89 -11.05 -9.11 1.67
CA ALA A 89 -11.09 -8.88 0.24
C ALA A 89 -12.21 -9.69 -0.43
N LEU A 90 -12.34 -10.98 -0.07
CA LEU A 90 -13.42 -11.84 -0.55
C LEU A 90 -14.80 -11.37 -0.05
N ARG A 91 -14.91 -10.95 1.22
CA ARG A 91 -16.16 -10.45 1.79
C ARG A 91 -16.68 -9.20 1.07
N LEU A 92 -15.76 -8.35 0.60
CA LEU A 92 -16.06 -7.12 -0.11
C LEU A 92 -16.20 -7.31 -1.63
N ASP A 93 -16.02 -8.52 -2.16
CA ASP A 93 -15.94 -8.79 -3.61
C ASP A 93 -14.87 -7.93 -4.31
N ALA A 94 -13.72 -7.78 -3.65
CA ALA A 94 -12.63 -6.95 -4.13
C ALA A 94 -11.89 -7.61 -5.29
N ALA A 95 -11.61 -6.82 -6.34
CA ALA A 95 -10.75 -7.23 -7.44
C ALA A 95 -9.28 -6.78 -7.23
N GLY A 96 -9.05 -5.87 -6.28
CA GLY A 96 -7.72 -5.34 -5.98
C GLY A 96 -7.50 -5.05 -4.50
N ILE A 97 -6.24 -5.14 -4.09
CA ILE A 97 -5.74 -4.77 -2.76
C ILE A 97 -4.65 -3.72 -2.93
N ILE A 98 -4.68 -2.66 -2.13
CA ILE A 98 -3.57 -1.73 -1.96
C ILE A 98 -3.08 -1.92 -0.54
N LEU A 99 -1.89 -2.49 -0.39
CA LEU A 99 -1.29 -2.74 0.91
C LEU A 99 -0.46 -1.54 1.33
N ALA A 100 -0.47 -1.20 2.61
CA ALA A 100 0.37 -0.17 3.17
C ALA A 100 0.91 -0.56 4.53
N HIS A 101 2.13 -0.15 4.84
CA HIS A 101 2.64 -0.20 6.21
C HIS A 101 3.59 0.93 6.54
N SER A 102 3.83 1.12 7.84
CA SER A 102 4.78 2.11 8.35
C SER A 102 6.09 1.47 8.78
N HIS A 103 7.19 2.19 8.57
CA HIS A 103 8.51 1.93 9.16
C HIS A 103 8.84 3.04 10.18
N PRO A 104 8.64 2.79 11.49
CA PRO A 104 9.03 3.72 12.55
C PRO A 104 10.53 4.06 12.57
N SER A 105 11.38 3.19 12.01
CA SER A 105 12.82 3.39 11.87
C SER A 105 13.20 4.61 11.02
N GLY A 106 12.26 5.13 10.21
CA GLY A 106 12.50 6.22 9.28
C GLY A 106 13.11 5.77 7.94
N ILE A 107 13.42 4.48 7.77
CA ILE A 107 13.97 3.94 6.52
C ILE A 107 12.81 3.56 5.58
N CYS A 108 12.59 4.36 4.54
CA CYS A 108 11.51 4.18 3.56
C CYS A 108 11.89 3.21 2.42
N ARG A 109 12.48 2.07 2.77
CA ARG A 109 12.84 0.99 1.85
C ARG A 109 12.31 -0.33 2.42
N PRO A 110 11.78 -1.24 1.58
CA PRO A 110 11.32 -2.54 2.05
C PRO A 110 12.48 -3.34 2.64
N SER A 111 12.22 -4.02 3.74
CA SER A 111 13.06 -5.10 4.24
C SER A 111 12.93 -6.34 3.34
N HIS A 112 13.84 -7.30 3.52
CA HIS A 112 13.72 -8.60 2.86
C HIS A 112 12.44 -9.35 3.27
N GLY A 113 11.99 -9.14 4.53
CA GLY A 113 10.74 -9.69 5.04
C GLY A 113 9.53 -9.10 4.31
N ASP A 114 9.52 -7.80 4.05
CA ASP A 114 8.45 -7.13 3.31
C ASP A 114 8.36 -7.66 1.88
N ILE A 115 9.50 -7.78 1.19
CA ILE A 115 9.56 -8.34 -0.17
C ILE A 115 8.98 -9.76 -0.17
N THR A 116 9.47 -10.62 0.73
CA THR A 116 9.01 -12.01 0.82
C THR A 116 7.51 -12.09 1.08
N ALA A 117 6.99 -11.33 2.04
CA ALA A 117 5.57 -11.30 2.38
C ALA A 117 4.70 -10.76 1.23
N THR A 118 5.20 -9.74 0.53
CA THR A 118 4.52 -9.15 -0.65
C THR A 118 4.39 -10.18 -1.75
N HIS A 119 5.47 -10.88 -2.11
CA HIS A 119 5.44 -11.89 -3.16
C HIS A 119 4.54 -13.08 -2.80
N GLN A 120 4.53 -13.50 -1.52
CA GLN A 120 3.59 -14.52 -1.05
C GLN A 120 2.14 -14.06 -1.18
N LEU A 121 1.84 -12.80 -0.81
CA LEU A 121 0.51 -12.23 -0.98
C LEU A 121 0.10 -12.17 -2.45
N VAL A 122 1.00 -11.75 -3.36
CA VAL A 122 0.74 -11.72 -4.80
C VAL A 122 0.31 -13.09 -5.30
N VAL A 123 1.08 -14.14 -4.99
CA VAL A 123 0.78 -15.51 -5.45
C VAL A 123 -0.58 -15.98 -4.96
N VAL A 124 -0.89 -15.79 -3.67
CA VAL A 124 -2.15 -16.27 -3.09
C VAL A 124 -3.34 -15.44 -3.55
N ALA A 125 -3.21 -14.11 -3.64
CA ALA A 125 -4.27 -13.23 -4.10
C ALA A 125 -4.61 -13.48 -5.58
N GLN A 126 -3.61 -13.71 -6.43
CA GLN A 126 -3.82 -14.05 -7.85
C GLN A 126 -4.59 -15.35 -8.02
N ALA A 127 -4.36 -16.36 -7.17
CA ALA A 127 -5.13 -17.61 -7.19
C ALA A 127 -6.63 -17.40 -6.85
N LEU A 128 -6.98 -16.24 -6.29
CA LEU A 128 -8.34 -15.83 -5.96
C LEU A 128 -8.88 -14.75 -6.91
N ASP A 129 -8.19 -14.49 -8.04
CA ASP A 129 -8.50 -13.42 -8.99
C ASP A 129 -8.43 -11.99 -8.40
N ILE A 130 -7.63 -11.80 -7.34
CA ILE A 130 -7.41 -10.51 -6.67
C ILE A 130 -6.01 -10.00 -6.98
N THR A 131 -5.92 -8.76 -7.49
CA THR A 131 -4.63 -8.14 -7.83
C THR A 131 -4.08 -7.35 -6.64
N LEU A 132 -2.82 -7.57 -6.25
CA LEU A 132 -2.11 -6.60 -5.42
C LEU A 132 -1.74 -5.40 -6.30
N VAL A 133 -2.49 -4.31 -6.17
CA VAL A 133 -2.34 -3.10 -6.96
C VAL A 133 -1.02 -2.43 -6.62
N ASP A 134 -0.72 -2.23 -5.34
CA ASP A 134 0.59 -1.76 -4.89
C ASP A 134 0.84 -2.15 -3.42
N HIS A 135 2.08 -1.99 -2.99
CA HIS A 135 2.49 -2.04 -1.60
C HIS A 135 3.26 -0.76 -1.24
N LEU A 136 2.67 0.05 -0.37
CA LEU A 136 3.15 1.36 0.03
C LEU A 136 3.80 1.36 1.42
N ILE A 137 5.03 1.83 1.50
CA ILE A 137 5.80 1.89 2.74
C ILE A 137 5.93 3.33 3.17
N PHE A 138 5.47 3.65 4.37
CA PHE A 138 5.41 5.00 4.90
C PHE A 138 6.44 5.23 5.99
N THR A 139 7.08 6.39 5.94
CA THR A 139 7.76 7.00 7.08
C THR A 139 7.16 8.37 7.33
N SER A 140 7.56 9.04 8.41
CA SER A 140 7.08 10.39 8.74
C SER A 140 7.15 11.36 7.55
N ASP A 141 8.20 11.25 6.74
CA ASP A 141 8.50 12.23 5.70
C ASP A 141 8.45 11.67 4.27
N ALA A 142 8.35 10.35 4.10
CA ALA A 142 8.41 9.71 2.79
C ALA A 142 7.35 8.61 2.60
N VAL A 143 7.16 8.23 1.34
CA VAL A 143 6.40 7.05 0.94
C VAL A 143 7.15 6.36 -0.20
N TYR A 144 7.20 5.03 -0.17
CA TYR A 144 7.81 4.20 -1.20
C TYR A 144 6.76 3.26 -1.77
N SER A 145 6.68 3.19 -3.10
CA SER A 145 5.86 2.23 -3.84
C SER A 145 6.73 1.08 -4.30
N MET A 146 6.39 -0.15 -3.91
CA MET A 146 7.10 -1.34 -4.37
C MET A 146 6.91 -1.57 -5.87
N ARG A 147 5.73 -1.25 -6.43
CA ARG A 147 5.50 -1.29 -7.89
C ARG A 147 6.42 -0.32 -8.62
N ALA A 148 6.47 0.94 -8.19
CA ALA A 148 7.36 1.94 -8.81
C ALA A 148 8.84 1.58 -8.63
N GLY A 149 9.16 0.86 -7.55
CA GLY A 149 10.48 0.31 -7.29
C GLY A 149 10.86 -0.93 -8.08
N GLY A 150 9.94 -1.52 -8.86
CA GLY A 150 10.17 -2.76 -9.61
C GLY A 150 10.26 -4.02 -8.73
N LEU A 151 9.65 -3.98 -7.54
CA LEU A 151 9.63 -5.07 -6.55
C LEU A 151 8.26 -5.76 -6.44
N LEU A 152 7.37 -5.49 -7.39
CA LEU A 152 6.02 -6.06 -7.54
C LEU A 152 5.76 -6.31 -9.03
#